data_AF-A0A357R5K4-F1
#
_entry.id   AF-A0A357R5K4-F1
#
_cell.length_a   1.000
_cell.length_b   1.000
_cell.length_c   1.000
_cell.angle_alpha   90.00
_cell.angle_beta   90.00
_cell.angle_gamma   90.00
#
_symmetry.space_group_name_H-M   'P 1'
#
loop_
_entity.id
_entity.type
_entity.pdbx_description
1 polymer ?
#
loop_
_entity_poly.entity_id
_entity_poly.type
_entity_poly.pdbx_seq_one_letter_code
_entity_poly.pdbx_strand_id
1 'polypeptide(L)' 'GHDIVAGLIGPGVDASHSYERTHKDSIIATANLSFAYVQSEF' A
#
# COMPACT_ATOMS: atom_id res chain seq x y z
N GLY A 1 15.94 9.54 17.40
CA GLY A 1 14.98 8.89 16.50
C GLY A 1 15.53 7.51 16.17
N HIS A 2 14.68 6.51 16.00
CA HIS A 2 15.13 5.17 15.62
C HIS A 2 15.41 5.17 14.11
N ASP A 3 16.62 4.80 13.68
CA ASP A 3 16.94 4.62 12.26
C ASP A 3 16.34 3.29 11.81
N ILE A 4 15.16 3.36 11.21
CA ILE A 4 14.43 2.21 10.67
C ILE A 4 14.39 2.38 9.15
N VAL A 5 14.81 1.34 8.42
CA VAL A 5 14.62 1.27 6.97
C VAL A 5 13.12 1.12 6.71
N ALA A 6 12.53 2.11 6.04
CA ALA A 6 11.10 2.16 5.77
C ALA A 6 10.83 2.35 4.27
N GLY A 7 9.74 1.74 3.80
CA GLY A 7 9.22 1.92 2.45
C GLY A 7 7.74 2.28 2.49
N LEU A 8 7.31 3.18 1.61
CA LEU A 8 5.91 3.57 1.47
C LEU A 8 5.30 2.86 0.26
N ILE A 9 4.19 2.16 0.45
CA ILE A 9 3.42 1.50 -0.60
C ILE A 9 1.93 1.76 -0.40
N GLY A 10 1.15 1.74 -1.48
CA GLY A 10 -0.30 1.99 -1.44
C GLY A 10 -0.95 1.80 -2.82
N PRO A 11 -2.28 1.70 -2.89
CA PRO A 11 -2.98 1.67 -4.17
C PRO A 11 -2.88 3.04 -4.87
N GLY A 12 -2.88 3.03 -6.19
CA GLY A 12 -2.99 4.26 -6.98
C GLY A 12 -4.36 4.92 -6.73
N VAL A 13 -4.35 6.23 -6.47
CA VAL A 13 -5.55 7.05 -6.32
C VAL A 13 -5.57 8.11 -7.42
N ASP A 14 -6.70 8.25 -8.09
CA ASP A 14 -6.96 9.32 -9.06
C ASP A 14 -7.77 10.43 -8.39
N ALA A 15 -7.52 11.68 -8.81
CA ALA A 15 -8.12 12.90 -8.28
C ALA A 15 -7.92 13.12 -6.75
N SER A 16 -6.68 12.97 -6.25
CA SER A 16 -6.32 13.37 -4.89
C SER A 16 -6.63 14.87 -4.69
N HIS A 17 -7.54 15.22 -3.78
CA HIS A 17 -8.20 16.55 -3.58
C HIS A 17 -9.58 16.75 -4.23
N SER A 18 -10.26 15.72 -4.73
CA SER A 18 -11.69 15.76 -5.13
C SER A 18 -12.36 14.40 -4.86
N TYR A 19 -13.43 13.99 -5.56
CA TYR A 19 -14.04 12.65 -5.37
C TYR A 19 -13.04 11.57 -5.80
N GLU A 20 -12.22 11.11 -4.85
CA GLU A 20 -11.12 10.19 -5.07
C GLU A 20 -11.65 8.87 -5.64
N ARG A 21 -10.99 8.39 -6.69
CA ARG A 21 -11.31 7.12 -7.35
C ARG A 21 -10.11 6.22 -7.27
N THR A 22 -10.35 4.98 -6.92
CA THR A 22 -9.34 3.93 -6.97
C THR A 22 -9.98 2.64 -7.46
N HIS A 23 -9.16 1.76 -8.03
CA HIS A 23 -9.63 0.46 -8.46
C HIS A 23 -9.67 -0.47 -7.25
N LYS A 24 -10.80 -1.18 -7.07
CA LYS A 24 -10.93 -2.18 -6.00
C LYS A 24 -9.81 -3.22 -6.05
N ASP A 25 -9.41 -3.60 -7.27
CA ASP A 25 -8.32 -4.54 -7.49
C ASP A 25 -6.98 -4.01 -6.97
N SER A 26 -6.73 -2.69 -7.06
CA SER A 26 -5.53 -2.06 -6.50
C SER A 26 -5.53 -2.15 -4.98
N ILE A 27 -6.67 -1.93 -4.32
CA ILE A 27 -6.79 -2.08 -2.87
C ILE A 27 -6.47 -3.52 -2.45
N ILE A 28 -7.08 -4.50 -3.14
CA ILE A 28 -6.88 -5.92 -2.84
C ILE A 28 -5.42 -6.32 -3.08
N ALA A 29 -4.82 -5.88 -4.18
CA ALA A 29 -3.42 -6.15 -4.49
C ALA A 29 -2.48 -5.57 -3.43
N THR A 30 -2.70 -4.32 -2.99
CA THR A 30 -1.92 -3.72 -1.90
C THR A 30 -2.08 -4.49 -0.59
N ALA A 31 -3.30 -4.90 -0.23
CA ALA A 31 -3.54 -5.68 0.98
C ALA A 31 -2.81 -7.03 0.94
N ASN A 32 -2.86 -7.72 -0.19
CA ASN A 32 -2.17 -9.00 -0.39
C ASN A 32 -0.65 -8.83 -0.33
N LEU A 33 -0.11 -7.77 -0.92
CA LEU A 33 1.32 -7.47 -0.86
C LEU A 33 1.78 -7.20 0.58
N SER A 34 1.05 -6.37 1.33
CA SER A 34 1.34 -6.10 2.74
C SER A 34 1.27 -7.38 3.59
N PHE A 35 0.28 -8.22 3.36
CA PHE A 35 0.15 -9.49 4.07
C PHE A 35 1.30 -10.46 3.75
N ALA A 36 1.69 -10.54 2.48
CA ALA A 36 2.84 -11.34 2.06
C ALA A 36 4.14 -10.86 2.72
N TYR A 37 4.35 -9.54 2.84
CA TYR A 37 5.51 -8.97 3.53
C TYR A 37 5.52 -9.31 5.03
N VAL A 38 4.38 -9.25 5.71
CA VAL A 38 4.30 -9.63 7.13
C VAL A 38 4.60 -11.12 7.34
N GLN A 39 4.25 -11.96 6.37
CA GLN A 39 4.51 -13.40 6.42
C GLN A 39 5.86 -13.83 5.82
N SER A 40 6.61 -12.94 5.18
CA SER A 40 7.90 -13.33 4.61
C SER A 40 8.89 -13.63 5.72
N GLU A 41 9.66 -14.70 5.55
CA GLU A 41 10.81 -14.97 6.43
C GLU A 41 11.89 -13.90 6.22
N PHE A 42 12.57 -13.52 7.30
CA PHE A 42 13.61 -12.50 7.33
C PHE A 42 15.01 -13.09 7.08
#